data_AF-A0A833ZFW9-F1
#
_entry.id   AF-A0A833ZFW9-F1
#
_cell.length_a   1.000
_cell.length_b   1.000
_cell.length_c   1.000
_cell.angle_alpha   90.00
_cell.angle_beta   90.00
_cell.angle_gamma   90.00
#
_symmetry.space_group_name_H-M   'P 1'
#
loop_
_entity.id
_entity.type
_entity.pdbx_description
1 polymer ?
#
loop_
_entity_poly.entity_id
_entity_poly.type
_entity_poly.pdbx_seq_one_letter_code
_entity_poly.pdbx_strand_id
1 'polypeptide(L)'
;MNYARFLTAKSAARRPSPIRILSELMLRSPKSVISLAAGSPNPNMFPFKTAVITTDDGKVIQFDEEIMKKALQYSQTAGIPELLSWLTQLQLRLHNPPTLHRPSSQEEMDICVTTGSQDGLCKVRLKRKATPH
;
A
#
# COMPACT_ATOMS: atom_id res chain seq x y z
N MET A 1 10.33 -20.64 -0.09
CA MET A 1 9.78 -21.50 0.96
C MET A 1 8.29 -21.25 1.04
N ASN A 2 7.45 -22.28 1.08
CA ASN A 2 6.00 -22.13 1.18
C ASN A 2 5.54 -22.09 2.65
N TYR A 3 4.99 -20.97 3.09
CA TYR A 3 4.48 -20.75 4.45
C TYR A 3 2.96 -20.91 4.58
N ALA A 4 2.24 -21.34 3.55
CA ALA A 4 0.77 -21.41 3.53
C ALA A 4 0.18 -22.24 4.69
N ARG A 5 0.88 -23.28 5.16
CA ARG A 5 0.46 -24.10 6.31
C ARG A 5 0.30 -23.33 7.62
N PHE A 6 0.93 -22.15 7.75
CA PHE A 6 0.84 -21.31 8.95
C PHE A 6 -0.31 -20.29 8.87
N LEU A 7 -0.96 -20.15 7.70
CA LEU A 7 -2.11 -19.28 7.55
C LEU A 7 -3.32 -19.87 8.28
N THR A 8 -4.08 -19.00 8.95
CA THR A 8 -5.37 -19.41 9.52
C THR A 8 -6.41 -19.63 8.44
N ALA A 9 -7.40 -20.50 8.69
CA ALA A 9 -8.51 -20.72 7.75
C ALA A 9 -9.22 -19.41 7.35
N LYS A 10 -9.39 -18.49 8.31
CA LYS A 10 -9.97 -17.16 8.05
C LYS A 10 -9.11 -16.32 7.12
N SER A 11 -7.78 -16.34 7.27
CA SER A 11 -6.88 -15.60 6.37
C SER A 11 -6.86 -16.23 4.98
N ALA A 12 -6.78 -17.56 4.90
CA ALA A 12 -6.75 -18.31 3.65
C ALA A 12 -8.04 -18.16 2.83
N ALA A 13 -9.19 -17.95 3.48
CA ALA A 13 -10.47 -17.75 2.81
C ALA A 13 -10.67 -16.33 2.23
N ARG A 14 -9.81 -15.36 2.53
CA ARG A 14 -9.95 -14.00 2.01
C ARG A 14 -9.73 -13.99 0.50
N ARG A 15 -10.61 -13.28 -0.21
CA ARG A 15 -10.47 -13.03 -1.65
C ARG A 15 -10.23 -11.54 -1.91
N PRO A 16 -9.47 -11.19 -2.96
CA PRO A 16 -9.34 -9.80 -3.38
C PRO A 16 -10.71 -9.19 -3.70
N SER A 17 -10.88 -7.90 -3.42
CA SER A 17 -12.09 -7.19 -3.85
C SER A 17 -12.05 -6.98 -5.37
N PRO A 18 -13.10 -7.34 -6.12
CA PRO A 18 -13.16 -7.12 -7.56
C PRO A 18 -12.96 -5.64 -7.94
N ILE A 19 -13.53 -4.72 -7.16
CA ILE A 19 -13.38 -3.27 -7.38
C ILE A 19 -11.93 -2.84 -7.17
N ARG A 20 -11.22 -3.40 -6.17
CA ARG A 20 -9.79 -3.09 -5.93
C ARG A 20 -8.92 -3.55 -7.11
N ILE A 21 -9.16 -4.77 -7.62
CA ILE A 21 -8.45 -5.27 -8.82
C ILE A 21 -8.70 -4.33 -10.00
N LEU A 22 -9.96 -3.91 -10.20
CA LEU A 22 -10.31 -2.97 -11.27
C LEU A 22 -9.59 -1.61 -11.10
N SER A 23 -9.55 -1.06 -9.89
CA SER A 23 -8.83 0.19 -9.61
C SER A 23 -7.34 0.08 -9.93
N GLU A 24 -6.69 -1.04 -9.61
CA GLU A 24 -5.29 -1.29 -9.97
C GLU A 24 -5.08 -1.36 -11.49
N LEU A 25 -5.99 -2.01 -12.21
CA LEU A 25 -5.96 -2.07 -13.67
C LEU A 25 -6.13 -0.68 -14.29
N MET A 26 -7.07 0.12 -13.78
CA MET A 26 -7.29 1.50 -14.23
C MET A 26 -6.06 2.38 -13.99
N LEU A 27 -5.39 2.23 -12.85
CA LEU A 27 -4.15 2.97 -12.55
C LEU A 27 -3.02 2.65 -13.54
N ARG A 28 -3.00 1.43 -14.09
CA ARG A 28 -2.01 0.98 -15.10
C ARG A 28 -2.49 1.19 -16.54
N SER A 29 -3.73 1.63 -16.75
CA SER A 29 -4.30 1.79 -18.08
C SER A 29 -3.81 3.07 -18.77
N PRO A 30 -3.82 3.13 -20.11
CA PRO A 30 -3.52 4.36 -20.85
C PRO A 30 -4.47 5.50 -20.46
N LYS A 31 -3.99 6.75 -20.51
CA LYS A 31 -4.79 7.95 -20.21
C LYS A 31 -6.00 8.15 -21.11
N SER A 32 -6.07 7.47 -22.26
CA SER A 32 -7.22 7.47 -23.16
C SER A 32 -8.43 6.69 -22.62
N VAL A 33 -8.22 5.82 -21.62
CA VAL A 33 -9.30 5.04 -21.01
C VAL A 33 -10.09 5.93 -20.04
N ILE A 34 -11.38 6.12 -20.32
CA ILE A 34 -12.31 6.80 -19.42
C ILE A 34 -12.92 5.74 -18.50
N SER A 35 -12.63 5.82 -17.20
CA SER A 35 -13.22 4.92 -16.21
C SER A 35 -14.56 5.47 -15.71
N LEU A 36 -15.65 4.75 -15.99
CA LEU A 36 -16.97 5.00 -15.39
C LEU A 36 -17.27 4.06 -14.21
N ALA A 37 -16.33 3.17 -13.89
CA ALA A 37 -16.51 2.11 -12.90
C ALA A 37 -15.88 2.44 -11.54
N ALA A 38 -14.99 3.44 -11.47
CA ALA A 38 -14.30 3.81 -10.25
C ALA A 38 -15.15 4.76 -9.41
N GLY A 39 -15.40 4.40 -8.14
CA GLY A 39 -15.99 5.28 -7.13
C GLY A 39 -15.00 6.32 -6.57
N SER A 40 -14.08 6.82 -7.40
CA SER A 40 -13.06 7.78 -6.99
C SER A 40 -13.57 9.21 -7.14
N PRO A 41 -13.58 10.02 -6.08
CA PRO A 41 -14.04 11.42 -6.15
C PRO A 41 -13.14 12.27 -7.05
N ASN A 42 -13.71 13.32 -7.64
CA ASN A 42 -12.97 14.30 -8.46
C ASN A 42 -11.92 15.05 -7.61
N PRO A 43 -10.61 14.93 -7.91
CA PRO A 43 -9.56 15.58 -7.13
C PRO A 43 -9.64 17.11 -7.07
N ASN A 44 -10.29 17.75 -8.04
CA ASN A 44 -10.48 19.20 -8.03
C ASN A 44 -11.41 19.69 -6.92
N MET A 45 -12.22 18.78 -6.35
CA MET A 45 -13.13 19.05 -5.25
C MET A 45 -12.48 18.88 -3.87
N PHE A 46 -11.21 18.46 -3.81
CA PHE A 46 -10.51 18.34 -2.53
C PHE A 46 -10.23 19.73 -1.94
N PRO A 47 -10.55 19.97 -0.66
CA PRO A 47 -10.48 21.31 -0.05
C PRO A 47 -9.06 21.73 0.35
N PHE A 48 -8.04 20.89 0.12
CA PHE A 48 -6.64 21.21 0.38
C PHE A 48 -5.88 21.26 -0.94
N LYS A 49 -5.18 22.37 -1.18
CA LYS A 49 -4.48 22.64 -2.44
C LYS A 49 -2.99 22.46 -2.33
N THR A 50 -2.37 22.99 -1.28
CA THR A 50 -0.93 22.89 -1.06
C THR A 50 -0.65 22.69 0.42
N ALA A 51 0.53 22.19 0.73
CA ALA A 51 1.05 22.18 2.10
C ALA A 51 2.55 22.50 2.08
N VAL A 52 2.99 23.25 3.08
CA VAL A 52 4.40 23.55 3.30
C VAL A 52 4.72 23.15 4.73
N ILE A 53 5.68 22.24 4.88
CA ILE A 53 6.13 21.74 6.17
C ILE A 53 7.58 22.15 6.34
N THR A 54 7.86 22.92 7.37
CA THR A 54 9.23 23.32 7.72
C THR A 54 9.72 22.45 8.87
N THR A 55 10.84 21.78 8.68
CA THR A 55 11.51 21.00 9.74
C THR A 55 12.34 21.91 10.64
N ASP A 56 12.75 21.39 11.80
CA ASP A 56 13.53 22.11 12.82
C ASP A 56 14.90 22.59 12.31
N ASP A 57 15.49 21.86 11.37
CA ASP A 57 16.71 22.24 10.63
C ASP A 57 16.46 23.32 9.54
N GLY A 58 15.23 23.83 9.41
CA GLY A 58 14.84 24.85 8.44
C GLY A 58 14.59 24.32 7.03
N LYS A 59 14.70 23.01 6.79
CA LYS A 59 14.38 22.42 5.48
C LYS A 59 12.87 22.51 5.21
N VAL A 60 12.53 22.85 3.97
CA VAL A 60 11.15 23.00 3.53
C VAL A 60 10.72 21.81 2.68
N ILE A 61 9.62 21.18 3.05
CA ILE A 61 8.93 20.13 2.30
C ILE A 61 7.66 20.75 1.72
N GLN A 62 7.58 20.81 0.40
CA GLN A 62 6.46 21.42 -0.32
C GLN A 62 5.64 20.35 -1.03
N PHE A 63 4.33 20.39 -0.78
CA PHE A 63 3.31 19.64 -1.51
C PHE A 63 2.60 20.62 -2.44
N ASP A 64 2.83 20.49 -3.74
CA ASP A 64 2.07 21.22 -4.76
C ASP A 64 0.67 20.61 -4.95
N GLU A 65 -0.14 21.23 -5.82
CA GLU A 65 -1.52 20.81 -6.06
C GLU A 65 -1.62 19.40 -6.64
N GLU A 66 -0.68 18.97 -7.48
CA GLU A 66 -0.73 17.64 -8.09
C GLU A 66 -0.33 16.56 -7.09
N ILE A 67 0.69 16.80 -6.28
CA ILE A 67 1.07 15.93 -5.15
C ILE A 67 -0.08 15.88 -4.14
N MET A 68 -0.72 17.01 -3.84
CA MET A 68 -1.83 17.07 -2.89
C MET A 68 -3.04 16.26 -3.39
N LYS A 69 -3.42 16.42 -4.66
CA LYS A 69 -4.48 15.62 -5.31
C LYS A 69 -4.18 14.12 -5.21
N LYS A 70 -2.92 13.72 -5.44
CA LYS A 70 -2.52 12.32 -5.35
C LYS A 70 -2.54 11.80 -3.91
N ALA A 71 -2.06 12.59 -2.95
CA ALA A 71 -1.99 12.20 -1.54
C ALA A 71 -3.38 12.01 -0.90
N LEU A 72 -4.37 12.79 -1.33
CA LEU A 72 -5.74 12.73 -0.82
C LEU A 72 -6.63 11.71 -1.53
N GLN A 73 -6.19 11.18 -2.68
CA GLN A 73 -6.94 10.19 -3.45
C GLN A 73 -6.70 8.77 -2.94
N TYR A 74 -7.68 7.88 -3.18
CA TYR A 74 -7.48 6.45 -3.00
C TYR A 74 -6.26 5.94 -3.78
N SER A 75 -5.48 5.08 -3.12
CA SER A 75 -4.30 4.45 -3.69
C SER A 75 -4.32 2.94 -3.44
N GLN A 76 -3.25 2.26 -3.87
CA GLN A 76 -3.11 0.83 -3.67
C GLN A 76 -3.10 0.51 -2.18
N THR A 77 -3.66 -0.65 -1.81
CA THR A 77 -3.75 -1.04 -0.39
C THR A 77 -2.38 -1.20 0.26
N ALA A 78 -1.35 -1.57 -0.51
CA ALA A 78 0.02 -1.67 -0.02
C ALA A 78 0.62 -0.30 0.32
N GLY A 79 0.20 0.78 -0.33
CA GLY A 79 0.75 2.12 -0.16
C GLY A 79 0.91 2.87 -1.49
N ILE A 80 1.33 4.12 -1.40
CA ILE A 80 1.63 4.95 -2.58
C ILE A 80 2.95 4.44 -3.21
N PRO A 81 3.02 4.25 -4.55
CA PRO A 81 4.18 3.63 -5.20
C PRO A 81 5.54 4.27 -4.89
N GLU A 82 5.60 5.60 -4.81
CA GLU A 82 6.83 6.34 -4.50
C GLU A 82 7.35 6.01 -3.10
N LEU A 83 6.45 5.93 -2.12
CA LEU A 83 6.81 5.57 -0.75
C LEU A 83 7.26 4.11 -0.66
N LEU A 84 6.57 3.21 -1.36
CA LEU A 84 6.95 1.79 -1.42
C LEU A 84 8.35 1.63 -2.03
N SER A 85 8.63 2.27 -3.16
CA SER A 85 9.95 2.26 -3.78
C SER A 85 11.04 2.75 -2.82
N TRP A 86 10.80 3.87 -2.14
CA TRP A 86 11.74 4.42 -1.17
C TRP A 86 11.98 3.47 0.01
N LEU A 87 10.92 2.88 0.57
CA LEU A 87 11.02 1.91 1.67
C LEU A 87 11.76 0.63 1.25
N THR A 88 11.57 0.17 0.02
CA THR A 88 12.30 -0.97 -0.53
C THR A 88 13.80 -0.67 -0.62
N GLN A 89 14.17 0.52 -1.08
CA GLN A 89 15.57 0.95 -1.12
C GLN A 89 16.17 1.12 0.28
N LEU A 90 15.36 1.58 1.25
CA LEU A 90 15.79 1.63 2.65
C LEU A 90 16.10 0.23 3.20
N GLN A 91 15.22 -0.74 2.95
CA GLN A 91 15.41 -2.13 3.36
C GLN A 91 16.64 -2.75 2.71
N LEU A 92 16.86 -2.50 1.42
CA LEU A 92 18.07 -2.95 0.72
C LEU A 92 19.35 -2.39 1.36
N ARG A 93 19.41 -1.08 1.64
CA ARG A 93 20.61 -0.44 2.18
C ARG A 93 20.94 -0.85 3.61
N LEU A 94 19.93 -1.06 4.45
CA LEU A 94 20.15 -1.37 5.87
C LEU A 94 20.25 -2.86 6.15
N HIS A 95 19.51 -3.69 5.42
CA HIS A 95 19.36 -5.12 5.73
C HIS A 95 19.81 -6.04 4.60
N ASN A 96 19.93 -5.54 3.37
CA ASN A 96 20.27 -6.30 2.17
C ASN A 96 19.64 -7.71 2.11
N PRO A 97 18.31 -7.82 2.17
CA PRO A 97 17.65 -9.10 2.33
C PRO A 97 17.87 -10.00 1.09
N PRO A 98 18.32 -11.26 1.27
CA PRO A 98 18.71 -12.14 0.16
C PRO A 98 17.53 -12.55 -0.73
N THR A 99 16.30 -12.31 -0.27
CA THR A 99 15.05 -12.61 -0.99
C THR A 99 14.56 -11.45 -1.84
N LEU A 100 15.16 -10.27 -1.77
CA LEU A 100 14.66 -9.09 -2.51
C LEU A 100 14.80 -9.22 -4.03
N HIS A 101 15.85 -9.91 -4.51
CA HIS A 101 16.14 -10.06 -5.94
C HIS A 101 15.86 -11.48 -6.46
N ARG A 102 15.10 -12.28 -5.70
CA ARG A 102 14.88 -13.68 -6.06
C ARG A 102 13.84 -13.73 -7.21
N PRO A 103 14.14 -14.38 -8.35
CA PRO A 103 13.29 -14.37 -9.54
C PRO A 103 11.97 -15.17 -9.41
N SER A 104 11.65 -15.68 -8.22
CA SER A 104 10.44 -16.46 -7.96
C SER A 104 9.44 -15.64 -7.14
N SER A 105 8.26 -15.36 -7.72
CA SER A 105 7.16 -14.62 -7.10
C SER A 105 6.68 -15.15 -5.73
N GLN A 106 7.05 -16.38 -5.37
CA GLN A 106 6.67 -17.00 -4.10
C GLN A 106 7.68 -16.79 -2.97
N GLU A 107 8.84 -16.19 -3.25
CA GLU A 107 9.93 -16.04 -2.29
C GLU A 107 10.53 -14.64 -2.30
N GLU A 108 9.96 -13.72 -3.09
CA GLU A 108 10.36 -12.33 -3.15
C GLU A 108 9.91 -11.60 -1.89
N MET A 109 10.80 -10.80 -1.31
CA MET A 109 10.41 -9.88 -0.25
C MET A 109 9.56 -8.75 -0.85
N ASP A 110 8.46 -8.43 -0.18
CA ASP A 110 7.61 -7.29 -0.54
C ASP A 110 7.35 -6.39 0.69
N ILE A 111 6.89 -5.17 0.44
CA ILE A 111 6.62 -4.15 1.46
C ILE A 111 5.17 -3.69 1.37
N CYS A 112 4.52 -3.58 2.52
CA CYS A 112 3.24 -2.89 2.65
C CYS A 112 3.26 -1.92 3.84
N VAL A 113 2.58 -0.80 3.67
CA VAL A 113 2.44 0.25 4.69
C VAL A 113 1.30 -0.13 5.64
N THR A 114 1.54 0.08 6.93
CA THR A 114 0.56 -0.09 8.01
C THR A 114 0.40 1.21 8.77
N THR A 115 -0.68 1.36 9.54
CA THR A 115 -0.91 2.56 10.37
C THR A 115 -0.18 2.47 11.72
N GLY A 116 0.99 1.84 11.74
CA GLY A 116 1.81 1.60 12.92
C GLY A 116 2.02 0.12 13.25
N SER A 117 3.00 -0.16 14.11
CA SER A 117 3.40 -1.52 14.47
C SER A 117 2.27 -2.34 15.10
N GLN A 118 1.40 -1.71 15.90
CA GLN A 118 0.26 -2.38 16.53
C GLN A 118 -0.79 -2.84 15.51
N ASP A 119 -1.05 -2.03 14.47
CA ASP A 119 -1.95 -2.42 13.36
C ASP A 119 -1.39 -3.64 12.61
N GLY A 120 -0.09 -3.64 12.32
CA GLY A 120 0.62 -4.79 11.75
C GLY A 120 0.47 -6.04 12.61
N LEU A 121 0.75 -5.94 13.92
CA LEU A 121 0.62 -7.04 14.88
C LEU A 121 -0.81 -7.59 14.96
N CYS A 122 -1.81 -6.72 14.97
CA CYS A 122 -3.22 -7.11 14.97
C CYS A 122 -3.62 -7.86 13.68
N LYS A 123 -3.10 -7.45 12.52
CA LYS A 123 -3.38 -8.09 11.22
C LYS A 123 -2.75 -9.48 11.11
N VAL A 124 -1.53 -9.69 11.64
CA VAL A 124 -0.89 -11.01 11.63
C VAL A 124 -1.48 -11.96 12.67
N ARG A 125 -2.02 -11.44 13.79
CA ARG A 125 -2.59 -12.23 14.89
C ARG A 125 -4.10 -12.47 14.75
N LEU A 126 -4.56 -12.91 13.58
CA LEU A 126 -5.94 -13.37 13.43
C LEU A 126 -6.18 -14.60 14.32
N LYS A 127 -6.76 -14.39 15.51
CA LYS A 127 -7.06 -15.47 16.46
C LYS A 127 -7.95 -16.52 15.79
N ARG A 128 -7.64 -17.80 16.01
CA ARG A 128 -8.60 -18.89 15.78
C ARG A 128 -9.83 -18.57 16.63
N LYS A 129 -11.02 -18.62 16.03
CA LYS A 129 -12.27 -18.61 16.81
C LYS A 129 -12.13 -19.74 17.83
N ALA A 130 -12.18 -19.45 19.12
CA ALA A 130 -12.26 -20.49 20.12
C ALA A 130 -13.52 -21.31 19.80
N THR A 131 -13.34 -22.61 19.56
CA THR A 131 -14.46 -23.54 19.56
C THR A 131 -15.13 -23.45 20.92
N PRO A 132 -16.45 -23.18 21.00
CA PRO A 132 -17.16 -23.34 22.26
C PRO A 132 -17.04 -24.81 22.69
N HIS A 133 -16.66 -25.03 23.94
CA HIS A 133 -16.74 -26.33 24.59
C HIS A 133 -18.20 -26.73 24.80
#